data_AF-A0A959QSH9-F1
#
_entry.id   AF-A0A959QSH9-F1
#
_cell.length_a   1.000
_cell.length_b   1.000
_cell.length_c   1.000
_cell.angle_alpha   90.00
_cell.angle_beta   90.00
_cell.angle_gamma   90.00
#
_symmetry.space_group_name_H-M   'P 1'
#
loop_
_entity.id
_entity.type
_entity.pdbx_description
1 polymer ?
#
loop_
_entity_poly.entity_id
_entity_poly.type
_entity_poly.pdbx_seq_one_letter_code
_entity_poly.pdbx_strand_id
1 'polypeptide(L)'
;MKKYRNVAVTLIVVMILPFLKADAQSPRTTVINRTSSAQGRNGGTVARTIVVNKQPAKRKASHIAIPARTINTLPGRTTIITHRSIPYYCNSGMYYRKTAGRYILTPAPIGLRMHVLPVGYRRIVVGPTVLFNFGSTFYRQDTRTNDYEVVAPPAGGVIYDLPDGAQEMTVDGKIYYEYNSTLYKKIETADGWAYEVAGGINDNQ
;
A
#
# COMPACT_ATOMS: atom_id res chain seq x y z
N MET A 1 56.45 0.08 -40.44
CA MET A 1 55.56 -1.10 -40.44
C MET A 1 55.26 -1.50 -38.99
N LYS A 2 54.08 -1.15 -38.46
CA LYS A 2 53.63 -1.52 -37.11
C LYS A 2 52.30 -2.28 -37.26
N LYS A 3 52.25 -3.48 -36.67
CA LYS A 3 51.17 -4.47 -36.79
C LYS A 3 49.92 -4.00 -36.04
N TYR A 4 48.77 -4.03 -36.70
CA TYR A 4 47.45 -3.86 -36.08
C TYR A 4 47.07 -5.14 -35.32
N ARG A 5 46.76 -5.01 -34.03
CA ARG A 5 46.16 -6.06 -33.19
C ARG A 5 44.68 -5.75 -33.06
N ASN A 6 43.84 -6.60 -33.63
CA ASN A 6 42.39 -6.51 -33.60
C ASN A 6 41.90 -6.66 -32.15
N VAL A 7 41.35 -5.61 -31.57
CA VAL A 7 40.51 -5.68 -30.36
C VAL A 7 39.07 -5.62 -30.84
N ALA A 8 38.38 -6.76 -30.77
CA ALA A 8 36.95 -6.84 -31.02
C ALA A 8 36.23 -6.08 -29.90
N VAL A 9 35.71 -4.89 -30.24
CA VAL A 9 34.77 -4.15 -29.39
C VAL A 9 33.40 -4.75 -29.65
N THR A 10 32.95 -5.63 -28.77
CA THR A 10 31.58 -6.15 -28.77
C THR A 10 30.63 -5.02 -28.40
N LEU A 11 29.92 -4.50 -29.39
CA LEU A 11 28.90 -3.46 -29.26
C LEU A 11 27.65 -4.10 -28.62
N ILE A 12 27.46 -3.89 -27.31
CA ILE A 12 26.19 -4.26 -26.66
C ILE A 12 25.14 -3.24 -27.10
N VAL A 13 24.27 -3.65 -28.02
CA VAL A 13 23.06 -2.93 -28.37
C VAL A 13 22.10 -3.03 -27.18
N VAL A 14 22.00 -1.96 -26.39
CA VAL A 14 20.92 -1.81 -25.40
C VAL A 14 19.65 -1.50 -26.18
N MET A 15 18.86 -2.55 -26.43
CA MET A 15 17.55 -2.46 -27.05
C MET A 15 16.58 -1.83 -26.05
N ILE A 16 16.45 -0.50 -26.09
CA ILE A 16 15.41 0.24 -25.36
C ILE A 16 14.08 -0.11 -26.04
N LEU A 17 13.33 -1.03 -25.45
CA LEU A 17 11.92 -1.19 -25.81
C LEU A 17 11.19 0.10 -25.45
N PRO A 18 10.49 0.77 -26.39
CA PRO A 18 9.51 1.76 -25.98
C PRO A 18 8.42 0.99 -25.23
N PHE A 19 8.27 1.26 -23.93
CA PHE A 19 7.04 0.91 -23.24
C PHE A 19 5.91 1.57 -24.03
N LEU A 20 5.08 0.76 -24.71
CA LEU A 20 3.81 1.26 -25.23
C LEU A 20 3.08 1.88 -24.03
N LYS A 21 2.84 3.20 -24.12
CA LYS A 21 1.79 3.84 -23.35
C LYS A 21 0.51 3.11 -23.73
N ALA A 22 0.06 2.20 -22.86
CA ALA A 22 -1.33 1.83 -22.85
C ALA A 22 -2.08 3.11 -22.49
N ASP A 23 -2.70 3.73 -23.49
CA ASP A 23 -3.66 4.79 -23.27
C ASP A 23 -4.72 4.22 -22.34
N ALA A 24 -4.69 4.65 -21.08
CA ALA A 24 -5.78 4.40 -20.15
C ALA A 24 -6.99 5.13 -20.73
N GLN A 25 -7.82 4.41 -21.48
CA GLN A 25 -9.14 4.84 -21.86
C GLN A 25 -9.84 5.37 -20.62
N SER A 26 -10.34 6.61 -20.70
CA SER A 26 -11.20 7.19 -19.68
C SER A 26 -12.28 6.17 -19.28
N PRO A 27 -12.66 6.06 -18.00
CA PRO A 27 -13.61 5.05 -17.56
C PRO A 27 -14.85 5.06 -18.44
N ARG A 28 -15.05 4.01 -19.24
CA ARG A 28 -16.31 3.79 -19.93
C ARG A 28 -17.36 3.60 -18.85
N THR A 29 -18.28 4.54 -18.74
CA THR A 29 -19.51 4.35 -17.99
C THR A 29 -20.26 3.19 -18.64
N THR A 30 -20.19 2.00 -18.06
CA THR A 30 -21.07 0.90 -18.45
C THR A 30 -22.46 1.26 -17.94
N VAL A 31 -23.27 1.89 -18.80
CA VAL A 31 -24.71 2.03 -18.58
C VAL A 31 -25.31 0.62 -18.72
N ILE A 32 -25.54 -0.05 -17.59
CA ILE A 32 -26.25 -1.33 -17.59
C ILE A 32 -27.75 -1.02 -17.76
N ASN A 33 -28.24 -1.04 -19.00
CA ASN A 33 -29.68 -1.05 -19.27
C ASN A 33 -30.23 -2.44 -18.91
N ARG A 34 -30.64 -2.64 -17.65
CA ARG A 34 -31.46 -3.80 -17.27
C ARG A 34 -32.91 -3.50 -17.60
N THR A 35 -33.38 -4.00 -18.73
CA THR A 35 -34.81 -4.05 -19.05
C THR A 35 -35.44 -5.14 -18.19
N SER A 36 -36.02 -4.78 -17.05
CA SER A 36 -36.90 -5.70 -16.31
C SER A 36 -38.30 -5.63 -16.92
N SER A 37 -38.65 -6.58 -17.79
CA SER A 37 -40.01 -6.75 -18.30
C SER A 37 -40.89 -7.42 -17.24
N ALA A 38 -41.70 -6.64 -16.52
CA ALA A 38 -42.86 -7.13 -15.80
C ALA A 38 -44.12 -6.80 -16.61
N GLN A 39 -44.91 -7.82 -16.94
CA GLN A 39 -46.05 -7.75 -17.86
C GLN A 39 -47.27 -7.15 -17.16
N GLY A 40 -47.57 -5.87 -17.42
CA GLY A 40 -48.79 -5.18 -17.02
C GLY A 40 -49.70 -4.92 -18.22
N ARG A 41 -50.98 -5.30 -18.11
CA ARG A 41 -52.03 -4.99 -19.09
C ARG A 41 -52.27 -3.46 -19.12
N ASN A 42 -52.27 -2.91 -20.34
CA ASN A 42 -52.59 -1.52 -20.74
C ASN A 42 -51.47 -0.46 -20.64
N GLY A 43 -50.77 -0.29 -21.77
CA GLY A 43 -50.57 1.00 -22.46
C GLY A 43 -49.85 2.13 -21.71
N GLY A 44 -48.53 2.21 -21.90
CA GLY A 44 -47.72 3.42 -21.67
C GLY A 44 -46.45 3.18 -20.85
N THR A 45 -45.34 2.87 -21.52
CA THR A 45 -44.03 2.71 -20.87
C THR A 45 -43.44 4.07 -20.53
N VAL A 46 -43.67 4.58 -19.33
CA VAL A 46 -42.92 5.75 -18.81
C VAL A 46 -41.59 5.25 -18.25
N ALA A 47 -40.50 5.44 -19.00
CA ALA A 47 -39.15 5.20 -18.50
C ALA A 47 -38.85 6.18 -17.35
N ARG A 48 -38.84 5.69 -16.11
CA ARG A 48 -38.31 6.44 -14.97
C ARG A 48 -36.80 6.19 -14.88
N THR A 49 -36.00 7.17 -15.27
CA THR A 49 -34.55 7.15 -15.05
C THR A 49 -34.26 7.28 -13.56
N ILE A 50 -33.95 6.17 -12.90
CA ILE A 50 -33.40 6.21 -11.53
C ILE A 50 -31.90 6.48 -11.68
N VAL A 51 -31.48 7.73 -11.49
CA VAL A 51 -30.06 8.07 -11.35
C VAL A 51 -29.62 7.62 -9.96
N VAL A 52 -29.11 6.39 -9.85
CA VAL A 52 -28.48 5.91 -8.63
C VAL A 52 -27.09 6.53 -8.55
N ASN A 53 -26.96 7.64 -7.83
CA ASN A 53 -25.66 8.17 -7.48
C ASN A 53 -25.05 7.28 -6.39
N LYS A 54 -24.36 6.20 -6.78
CA LYS A 54 -23.56 5.41 -5.86
C LYS A 54 -22.32 6.22 -5.49
N GLN A 55 -22.45 7.08 -4.48
CA GLN A 55 -21.31 7.43 -3.65
C GLN A 55 -20.66 6.11 -3.23
N PRO A 56 -19.35 5.91 -3.46
CA PRO A 56 -18.71 4.67 -3.08
C PRO A 56 -19.00 4.45 -1.61
N ALA A 57 -19.54 3.26 -1.30
CA ALA A 57 -19.81 2.88 0.08
C ALA A 57 -18.55 3.21 0.87
N LYS A 58 -18.66 4.14 1.83
CA LYS A 58 -17.68 4.28 2.88
C LYS A 58 -17.71 2.94 3.60
N ARG A 59 -16.89 1.99 3.14
CA ARG A 59 -16.53 0.86 4.00
C ARG A 59 -16.08 1.53 5.28
N LYS A 60 -16.64 1.09 6.41
CA LYS A 60 -15.99 1.36 7.68
C LYS A 60 -14.62 0.72 7.50
N ALA A 61 -13.61 1.54 7.20
CA ALA A 61 -12.24 1.08 7.31
C ALA A 61 -12.18 0.43 8.68
N SER A 62 -11.55 -0.73 8.77
CA SER A 62 -11.08 -1.20 10.07
C SER A 62 -9.99 -0.22 10.49
N HIS A 63 -10.39 1.01 10.82
CA HIS A 63 -9.55 1.97 11.50
C HIS A 63 -9.24 1.26 12.81
N ILE A 64 -8.07 0.64 12.86
CA ILE A 64 -7.36 0.51 14.11
C ILE A 64 -7.39 1.92 14.66
N ALA A 65 -8.19 2.18 15.70
CA ALA A 65 -8.27 3.50 16.29
C ALA A 65 -6.86 3.84 16.75
N ILE A 66 -6.16 4.70 15.98
CA ILE A 66 -4.79 5.03 16.31
C ILE A 66 -4.86 5.92 17.55
N PRO A 67 -4.24 5.51 18.67
CA PRO A 67 -4.21 6.32 19.87
C PRO A 67 -3.44 7.62 19.57
N ALA A 68 -3.59 8.59 20.47
CA ALA A 68 -2.89 9.86 20.36
C ALA A 68 -1.41 9.64 20.00
N ARG A 69 -0.88 10.48 19.10
CA ARG A 69 0.54 10.44 18.66
C ARG A 69 1.51 10.37 19.84
N THR A 70 1.12 10.87 20.99
CA THR A 70 1.85 10.73 22.25
C THR A 70 0.93 10.28 23.37
N ILE A 71 1.34 9.25 24.10
CA ILE A 71 0.63 8.70 25.25
C ILE A 71 1.54 8.69 26.48
N ASN A 72 0.94 8.79 27.67
CA ASN A 72 1.68 8.78 28.94
C ASN A 72 1.90 7.35 29.46
N THR A 73 1.01 6.43 29.11
CA THR A 73 1.02 5.03 29.55
C THR A 73 0.84 4.12 28.34
N LEU A 74 1.61 3.04 28.29
CA LEU A 74 1.46 2.03 27.24
C LEU A 74 0.22 1.17 27.47
N PRO A 75 -0.42 0.68 26.39
CA PRO A 75 -1.47 -0.33 26.51
C PRO A 75 -0.94 -1.62 27.17
N GLY A 76 -1.87 -2.40 27.72
CA GLY A 76 -1.55 -3.73 28.25
C GLY A 76 -0.97 -4.67 27.18
N ARG A 77 -0.13 -5.63 27.61
CA ARG A 77 0.56 -6.61 26.73
C ARG A 77 1.50 -5.97 25.70
N THR A 78 2.18 -4.89 26.07
CA THR A 78 3.22 -4.29 25.25
C THR A 78 4.50 -5.13 25.30
N THR A 79 5.05 -5.48 24.14
CA THR A 79 6.32 -6.19 24.00
C THR A 79 7.44 -5.18 23.73
N ILE A 80 8.60 -5.36 24.38
CA ILE A 80 9.77 -4.51 24.12
C ILE A 80 10.70 -5.25 23.16
N ILE A 81 11.03 -4.61 22.05
CA ILE A 81 11.96 -5.13 21.05
C ILE A 81 13.10 -4.12 20.89
N THR A 82 14.33 -4.55 21.17
CA THR A 82 15.52 -3.72 20.97
C THR A 82 16.00 -3.83 19.54
N HIS A 83 16.09 -2.70 18.84
CA HIS A 83 16.63 -2.60 17.49
C HIS A 83 17.67 -1.50 17.44
N ARG A 84 18.91 -1.85 17.04
CA ARG A 84 20.06 -0.92 17.00
C ARG A 84 20.26 -0.17 18.33
N SER A 85 20.25 -0.89 19.44
CA SER A 85 20.37 -0.36 20.81
C SER A 85 19.23 0.57 21.26
N ILE A 86 18.17 0.72 20.47
CA ILE A 86 17.00 1.53 20.82
C ILE A 86 15.83 0.59 21.15
N PRO A 87 15.20 0.73 22.33
CA PRO A 87 14.01 -0.03 22.66
C PRO A 87 12.78 0.53 21.92
N TYR A 88 12.04 -0.36 21.28
CA TYR A 88 10.73 -0.09 20.70
C TYR A 88 9.67 -0.84 21.50
N TYR A 89 8.58 -0.15 21.79
CA TYR A 89 7.45 -0.69 22.52
C TYR A 89 6.35 -1.04 21.51
N CYS A 90 6.07 -2.32 21.35
CA CYS A 90 5.19 -2.84 20.32
C CYS A 90 3.88 -3.32 20.94
N ASN A 91 2.75 -2.84 20.43
CA ASN A 91 1.43 -3.28 20.87
C ASN A 91 0.46 -3.29 19.68
N SER A 92 -0.13 -4.45 19.39
CA SER A 92 -1.13 -4.62 18.32
C SER A 92 -0.73 -3.98 16.98
N GLY A 93 0.56 -4.12 16.61
CA GLY A 93 1.14 -3.56 15.37
C GLY A 93 1.43 -2.06 15.38
N MET A 94 1.22 -1.39 16.52
CA MET A 94 1.71 -0.03 16.76
C MET A 94 3.06 -0.06 17.45
N TYR A 95 3.91 0.93 17.14
CA TYR A 95 5.27 1.03 17.64
C TYR A 95 5.45 2.37 18.35
N TYR A 96 6.05 2.35 19.53
CA TYR A 96 6.33 3.55 20.29
C TYR A 96 7.79 3.65 20.67
N ARG A 97 8.28 4.89 20.78
CA ARG A 97 9.57 5.23 21.39
C ARG A 97 9.34 6.04 22.66
N LYS A 98 10.11 5.72 23.70
CA LYS A 98 10.08 6.49 24.95
C LYS A 98 10.98 7.72 24.80
N THR A 99 10.40 8.90 24.98
CA THR A 99 11.10 10.20 24.93
C THR A 99 10.58 11.09 26.04
N ALA A 100 11.48 11.64 26.88
CA ALA A 100 11.14 12.55 27.98
C ALA A 100 9.97 12.05 28.87
N GLY A 101 9.97 10.75 29.21
CA GLY A 101 8.95 10.13 30.06
C GLY A 101 7.62 9.78 29.35
N ARG A 102 7.48 10.08 28.06
CA ARG A 102 6.27 9.81 27.26
C ARG A 102 6.55 8.80 26.16
N TYR A 103 5.50 8.19 25.61
CA TYR A 103 5.61 7.24 24.51
C TYR A 103 5.05 7.88 23.24
N ILE A 104 5.89 8.00 22.22
CA ILE A 104 5.55 8.64 20.95
C ILE A 104 5.34 7.53 19.91
N LEU A 105 4.18 7.54 19.26
CA LEU A 105 3.88 6.66 18.14
C LEU A 105 4.88 6.94 17.00
N THR A 106 5.52 5.88 16.52
CA THR A 106 6.54 5.94 15.48
C THR A 106 6.23 4.91 14.39
N PRO A 107 6.68 5.13 13.15
CA PRO A 107 6.71 4.07 12.16
C PRO A 107 7.54 2.88 12.65
N ALA A 108 7.19 1.69 12.18
CA ALA A 108 7.97 0.48 12.43
C ALA A 108 9.38 0.66 11.84
N PRO A 109 10.45 0.51 12.65
CA PRO A 109 11.81 0.67 12.14
C PRO A 109 12.17 -0.48 11.19
N ILE A 110 12.68 -0.14 10.00
CA ILE A 110 13.13 -1.12 9.01
C ILE A 110 14.25 -1.99 9.60
N GLY A 111 14.13 -3.31 9.41
CA GLY A 111 15.05 -4.32 9.94
C GLY A 111 14.75 -4.76 11.37
N LEU A 112 13.72 -4.23 12.04
CA LEU A 112 13.28 -4.76 13.33
C LEU A 112 12.68 -6.15 13.14
N ARG A 113 13.10 -7.08 14.00
CA ARG A 113 12.70 -8.48 13.96
C ARG A 113 11.76 -8.84 15.09
N MET A 114 10.81 -9.74 14.81
CA MET A 114 9.86 -10.27 15.78
C MET A 114 9.43 -11.69 15.43
N HIS A 115 9.09 -12.48 16.45
CA HIS A 115 8.63 -13.85 16.26
C HIS A 115 7.16 -13.96 15.84
N VAL A 116 6.32 -13.00 16.24
CA VAL A 116 4.87 -13.06 16.05
C VAL A 116 4.37 -11.76 15.44
N LEU A 117 3.66 -11.86 14.31
CA LEU A 117 3.01 -10.72 13.67
C LEU A 117 1.78 -10.24 14.44
N PRO A 118 1.39 -8.96 14.29
CA PRO A 118 0.13 -8.46 14.83
C PRO A 118 -1.07 -9.27 14.32
N VAL A 119 -2.06 -9.51 15.20
CA VAL A 119 -3.31 -10.18 14.82
C VAL A 119 -4.01 -9.37 13.72
N GLY A 120 -4.45 -10.04 12.66
CA GLY A 120 -5.11 -9.40 11.52
C GLY A 120 -4.16 -9.00 10.39
N TYR A 121 -2.90 -9.44 10.42
CA TYR A 121 -2.01 -9.31 9.27
C TYR A 121 -2.60 -9.98 8.02
N ARG A 122 -2.20 -9.49 6.85
CA ARG A 122 -2.56 -10.06 5.55
C ARG A 122 -1.31 -10.57 4.85
N ARG A 123 -1.43 -11.70 4.15
CA ARG A 123 -0.42 -12.18 3.22
C ARG A 123 -0.61 -11.48 1.88
N ILE A 124 0.46 -10.95 1.31
CA ILE A 124 0.46 -10.31 0.00
C ILE A 124 1.52 -10.95 -0.89
N VAL A 125 1.28 -10.93 -2.20
CA VAL A 125 2.20 -11.45 -3.21
C VAL A 125 2.62 -10.30 -4.12
N VAL A 126 3.92 -10.06 -4.21
CA VAL A 126 4.52 -9.02 -5.05
C VAL A 126 5.55 -9.69 -5.95
N GLY A 127 5.19 -9.86 -7.23
CA GLY A 127 5.97 -10.67 -8.16
C GLY A 127 6.16 -12.10 -7.63
N PRO A 128 7.40 -12.61 -7.49
CA PRO A 128 7.68 -13.93 -6.93
C PRO A 128 7.74 -13.94 -5.38
N THR A 129 7.65 -12.78 -4.72
CA THR A 129 7.89 -12.66 -3.29
C THR A 129 6.59 -12.66 -2.51
N VAL A 130 6.55 -13.48 -1.45
CA VAL A 130 5.47 -13.45 -0.45
C VAL A 130 5.90 -12.54 0.69
N LEU A 131 5.03 -11.59 1.04
CA LEU A 131 5.22 -10.69 2.18
C LEU A 131 3.97 -10.72 3.06
N PHE A 132 4.10 -10.11 4.23
CA PHE A 132 3.02 -9.92 5.16
C PHE A 132 2.83 -8.42 5.41
N ASN A 133 1.59 -7.98 5.58
CA ASN A 133 1.26 -6.58 5.82
C ASN A 133 0.34 -6.46 7.04
N PHE A 134 0.58 -5.44 7.84
CA PHE A 134 -0.36 -4.97 8.87
C PHE A 134 -0.34 -3.45 8.92
N GLY A 135 -1.48 -2.81 8.63
CA GLY A 135 -1.56 -1.37 8.47
C GLY A 135 -0.59 -0.86 7.40
N SER A 136 0.27 0.09 7.76
CA SER A 136 1.33 0.63 6.88
C SER A 136 2.61 -0.20 6.84
N THR A 137 2.73 -1.25 7.66
CA THR A 137 3.99 -1.97 7.86
C THR A 137 4.02 -3.25 7.04
N PHE A 138 5.16 -3.49 6.39
CA PHE A 138 5.42 -4.69 5.60
C PHE A 138 6.48 -5.54 6.31
N TYR A 139 6.31 -6.85 6.21
CA TYR A 139 7.18 -7.83 6.86
C TYR A 139 7.59 -8.90 5.85
N ARG A 140 8.84 -9.34 5.97
CA ARG A 140 9.37 -10.53 5.30
C ARG A 140 9.68 -11.58 6.35
N GLN A 141 9.31 -12.82 6.08
CA GLN A 141 9.68 -13.95 6.93
C GLN A 141 11.09 -14.44 6.56
N ASP A 142 11.93 -14.62 7.56
CA ASP A 142 13.20 -15.35 7.46
C ASP A 142 12.91 -16.84 7.56
N THR A 143 13.18 -17.59 6.49
CA THR A 143 12.84 -19.03 6.40
C THR A 143 13.70 -19.93 7.27
N ARG A 144 14.84 -19.44 7.78
CA ARG A 144 15.75 -20.21 8.64
C ARG A 144 15.34 -20.09 10.10
N THR A 145 14.89 -18.91 10.51
CA THR A 145 14.55 -18.61 11.91
C THR A 145 13.05 -18.60 12.18
N ASN A 146 12.22 -18.47 11.14
CA ASN A 146 10.79 -18.17 11.19
C ASN A 146 10.45 -16.81 11.80
N ASP A 147 11.44 -15.92 11.93
CA ASP A 147 11.23 -14.55 12.37
C ASP A 147 10.70 -13.68 11.24
N TYR A 148 10.00 -12.62 11.61
CA TYR A 148 9.52 -11.59 10.69
C TYR A 148 10.37 -10.34 10.85
N GLU A 149 10.85 -9.82 9.74
CA GLU A 149 11.62 -8.59 9.65
C GLU A 149 10.77 -7.50 8.99
N VAL A 150 10.72 -6.32 9.60
CA VAL A 150 10.12 -5.13 8.99
C VAL A 150 10.93 -4.74 7.76
N VAL A 151 10.27 -4.59 6.62
CA VAL A 151 10.89 -4.20 5.35
C VAL A 151 10.28 -2.91 4.83
N ALA A 152 11.01 -2.23 3.93
CA ALA A 152 10.47 -1.07 3.23
C ALA A 152 9.23 -1.48 2.41
N PRO A 153 8.23 -0.61 2.26
CA PRO A 153 7.08 -0.87 1.39
C PRO A 153 7.55 -1.21 -0.03
N PRO A 154 7.25 -2.43 -0.54
CA PRO A 154 7.67 -2.83 -1.88
C PRO A 154 6.78 -2.16 -2.93
N ALA A 155 7.35 -1.69 -4.05
CA ALA A 155 6.54 -1.26 -5.18
C ALA A 155 5.60 -2.39 -5.64
N GLY A 156 4.33 -2.07 -5.89
CA GLY A 156 3.28 -3.05 -6.19
C GLY A 156 2.69 -3.75 -4.95
N GLY A 157 3.21 -3.50 -3.75
CA GLY A 157 2.58 -3.96 -2.51
C GLY A 157 1.21 -3.32 -2.31
N VAL A 158 0.23 -4.06 -1.81
CA VAL A 158 -1.14 -3.57 -1.63
C VAL A 158 -1.52 -3.54 -0.15
N ILE A 159 -2.13 -2.42 0.26
CA ILE A 159 -2.81 -2.25 1.55
C ILE A 159 -4.28 -1.92 1.31
N TYR A 160 -5.15 -2.26 2.24
CA TYR A 160 -6.60 -2.08 2.07
C TYR A 160 -7.13 -0.83 2.76
N ASP A 161 -6.43 -0.39 3.80
CA ASP A 161 -6.72 0.84 4.52
C ASP A 161 -5.51 1.76 4.38
N LEU A 162 -5.73 3.00 3.97
CA LEU A 162 -4.69 4.01 3.92
C LEU A 162 -4.32 4.39 5.37
N PRO A 163 -3.03 4.59 5.70
CA PRO A 163 -2.64 4.96 7.06
C PRO A 163 -3.25 6.30 7.46
N ASP A 164 -3.73 6.42 8.70
CA ASP A 164 -4.19 7.71 9.20
C ASP A 164 -3.02 8.70 9.20
N GLY A 165 -3.27 9.92 8.73
CA GLY A 165 -2.24 10.94 8.54
C GLY A 165 -1.56 10.90 7.17
N ALA A 166 -1.95 9.99 6.28
CA ALA A 166 -1.55 10.08 4.87
C ALA A 166 -2.07 11.37 4.22
N GLN A 167 -1.24 11.99 3.39
CA GLN A 167 -1.56 13.25 2.72
C GLN A 167 -1.86 13.01 1.25
N GLU A 168 -2.94 13.59 0.74
CA GLU A 168 -3.21 13.57 -0.71
C GLU A 168 -2.25 14.52 -1.42
N MET A 169 -1.65 14.06 -2.52
CA MET A 169 -0.78 14.87 -3.37
C MET A 169 -1.09 14.64 -4.84
N THR A 170 -0.93 15.70 -5.64
CA THR A 170 -1.04 15.60 -7.10
C THR A 170 0.34 15.62 -7.71
N VAL A 171 0.69 14.56 -8.44
CA VAL A 171 1.95 14.42 -9.19
C VAL A 171 1.58 14.22 -10.65
N ASP A 172 2.03 15.10 -11.54
CA ASP A 172 1.74 15.06 -12.98
C ASP A 172 0.24 14.91 -13.31
N GLY A 173 -0.62 15.61 -12.56
CA GLY A 173 -2.08 15.57 -12.74
C GLY A 173 -2.75 14.28 -12.24
N LYS A 174 -2.01 13.40 -11.55
CA LYS A 174 -2.53 12.17 -10.93
C LYS A 174 -2.52 12.30 -9.41
N ILE A 175 -3.56 11.78 -8.78
CA ILE A 175 -3.68 11.76 -7.32
C ILE A 175 -2.91 10.58 -6.75
N TYR A 176 -2.07 10.87 -5.76
CA TYR A 176 -1.36 9.93 -4.91
C TYR A 176 -1.65 10.26 -3.44
N TYR A 177 -1.35 9.31 -2.57
CA TYR A 177 -1.39 9.50 -1.13
C TYR A 177 0.02 9.23 -0.59
N GLU A 178 0.57 10.14 0.19
CA GLU A 178 1.89 10.03 0.80
C GLU A 178 1.76 9.66 2.28
N TYR A 179 2.57 8.71 2.72
CA TYR A 179 2.76 8.44 4.14
C TYR A 179 4.17 7.90 4.39
N ASN A 180 4.92 8.54 5.28
CA ASN A 180 6.31 8.19 5.64
C ASN A 180 7.20 7.97 4.40
N SER A 181 7.21 8.94 3.50
CA SER A 181 7.95 8.95 2.24
C SER A 181 7.55 7.83 1.28
N THR A 182 6.38 7.22 1.45
CA THR A 182 5.84 6.19 0.54
C THR A 182 4.62 6.73 -0.17
N LEU A 183 4.61 6.60 -1.50
CA LEU A 183 3.48 6.96 -2.35
C LEU A 183 2.57 5.76 -2.56
N TYR A 184 1.27 6.01 -2.44
CA TYR A 184 0.21 5.05 -2.66
C TYR A 184 -0.72 5.57 -3.74
N LYS A 185 -1.09 4.71 -4.69
CA LYS A 185 -2.15 4.98 -5.67
C LYS A 185 -3.38 4.16 -5.32
N LYS A 186 -4.56 4.76 -5.43
CA LYS A 186 -5.82 4.05 -5.22
C LYS A 186 -6.10 3.12 -6.40
N ILE A 187 -6.45 1.87 -6.10
CA ILE A 187 -6.78 0.84 -7.09
C ILE A 187 -8.09 0.17 -6.74
N GLU A 188 -8.78 -0.36 -7.76
CA GLU A 188 -9.95 -1.22 -7.58
C GLU A 188 -9.51 -2.68 -7.61
N THR A 189 -10.01 -3.48 -6.66
CA THR A 189 -9.75 -4.92 -6.55
C THR A 189 -11.09 -5.67 -6.50
N ALA A 190 -11.05 -7.00 -6.61
CA ALA A 190 -12.24 -7.83 -6.43
C ALA A 190 -12.94 -7.60 -5.07
N ASP A 191 -12.16 -7.23 -4.04
CA ASP A 191 -12.66 -6.94 -2.70
C ASP A 191 -13.06 -5.47 -2.50
N GLY A 192 -13.05 -4.65 -3.56
CA GLY A 192 -13.31 -3.20 -3.51
C GLY A 192 -12.04 -2.37 -3.58
N TRP A 193 -12.10 -1.15 -3.05
CA TRP A 193 -10.96 -0.23 -3.10
C TRP A 193 -9.79 -0.70 -2.23
N ALA A 194 -8.57 -0.53 -2.76
CA ALA A 194 -7.32 -0.73 -2.06
C ALA A 194 -6.30 0.34 -2.50
N TYR A 195 -5.10 0.29 -1.94
CA TYR A 195 -4.01 1.22 -2.21
C TYR A 195 -2.74 0.44 -2.52
N GLU A 196 -2.16 0.70 -3.69
CA GLU A 196 -0.92 0.07 -4.15
C GLU A 196 0.25 1.02 -3.94
N VAL A 197 1.35 0.51 -3.41
CA VAL A 197 2.62 1.23 -3.28
C VAL A 197 3.15 1.55 -4.68
N ALA A 198 3.17 2.84 -5.02
CA ALA A 198 3.71 3.35 -6.26
C ALA A 198 5.24 3.52 -6.21
N GLY A 199 5.80 3.74 -5.02
CA GLY A 199 7.24 3.92 -4.80
C GLY A 199 7.54 4.77 -3.57
N GLY A 200 8.82 5.01 -3.31
CA GLY A 200 9.27 5.97 -2.31
C GLY A 200 9.49 7.36 -2.90
N ILE A 201 9.28 8.40 -2.10
CA ILE A 201 9.81 9.72 -2.36
C ILE A 201 11.29 9.66 -1.96
N ASN A 202 12.14 9.29 -2.91
CA ASN A 202 13.57 9.53 -2.75
C ASN A 202 13.81 10.98 -3.15
N ASP A 203 14.20 11.82 -2.20
CA ASP A 203 14.78 13.14 -2.47
C ASP A 203 16.07 12.90 -3.28
N ASN A 204 15.96 12.87 -4.61
CA ASN A 204 17.12 13.01 -5.48
C ASN A 204 17.48 14.50 -5.49
N GLN A 205 18.33 14.90 -4.54
CA GLN A 205 19.16 16.11 -4.56
C GLN A 205 20.58 15.71 -4.17
#